data_AF-A0A8T5QIA1-F1
#
_entry.id   AF-A0A8T5QIA1-F1
#
_cell.length_a   1.000
_cell.length_b   1.000
_cell.length_c   1.000
_cell.angle_alpha   90.00
_cell.angle_beta   90.00
_cell.angle_gamma   90.00
#
_symmetry.space_group_name_H-M   'P 1'
#
loop_
_entity.id
_entity.type
_entity.pdbx_description
1 polymer ?
#
loop_
_entity_poly.entity_id
_entity_poly.type
_entity_poly.pdbx_seq_one_letter_code
_entity_poly.pdbx_strand_id
1 'polypeptide(L)'
;MMFQGLEDVLYRNDGRALRRNNNHDVLDYVSSTDSVEDENIQLISDLAVAVNVILKSNPGLLDGMLDKIFRFHMEGIELIQSGRLCGVHSSRFLRKIESNLNSYAGFIADQQYLNTEETWWLTMKYQCYFTSAEMSVKTNPRHSMHAYNMAHNASHAVYNTFEDSDFDDRTLWCGRWYKSSKRSAVMGERIDPRHAARMSSFFASAAHSMYVLTRNKVWAKRAVRGYTKFLDYFSTNLEPRMCNVMNRVETKKNWIEAFV
;
A
#
# COMPACT_ATOMS: atom_id res chain seq x y z
N MET A 1 9.72 7.63 -33.16
CA MET A 1 9.16 6.57 -34.03
C MET A 1 8.17 5.81 -33.16
N MET A 2 6.87 6.03 -33.38
CA MET A 2 5.80 5.56 -32.48
C MET A 2 5.78 4.02 -32.51
N PHE A 3 5.86 3.36 -31.35
CA PHE A 3 5.77 1.90 -31.23
C PHE A 3 4.34 1.44 -31.55
N GLN A 4 3.97 1.45 -32.84
CA GLN A 4 2.71 0.87 -33.33
C GLN A 4 2.54 -0.60 -32.90
N GLY A 5 3.63 -1.29 -32.58
CA GLY A 5 3.61 -2.67 -32.08
C GLY A 5 3.02 -2.84 -30.68
N LEU A 6 3.30 -1.95 -29.71
CA LEU A 6 2.83 -2.16 -28.33
C LEU A 6 1.35 -1.79 -28.19
N GLU A 7 0.91 -0.71 -28.82
CA GLU A 7 -0.52 -0.37 -28.89
C GLU A 7 -1.30 -1.50 -29.57
N ASP A 8 -0.81 -2.05 -30.69
CA ASP A 8 -1.46 -3.20 -31.34
C ASP A 8 -1.48 -4.45 -30.45
N VAL A 9 -0.41 -4.72 -29.70
CA VAL A 9 -0.32 -5.86 -28.79
C VAL A 9 -1.26 -5.71 -27.59
N LEU A 10 -1.43 -4.49 -27.08
CA LEU A 10 -2.29 -4.17 -25.94
C LEU A 10 -3.76 -4.02 -26.35
N TYR A 11 -4.06 -3.43 -27.52
CA TYR A 11 -5.42 -3.28 -28.06
C TYR A 11 -5.99 -4.57 -28.63
N ARG A 12 -5.20 -5.42 -29.32
CA ARG A 12 -5.71 -6.68 -29.90
C ARG A 12 -6.08 -7.73 -28.83
N ASN A 13 -5.70 -7.51 -27.57
CA ASN A 13 -5.78 -8.50 -26.50
C ASN A 13 -6.65 -8.05 -25.30
N ASP A 14 -7.67 -7.22 -25.53
CA ASP A 14 -8.83 -6.98 -24.65
C ASP A 14 -8.51 -6.99 -23.13
N GLY A 15 -7.40 -6.36 -22.71
CA GLY A 15 -6.86 -6.29 -21.33
C GLY A 15 -6.65 -7.63 -20.57
N ARG A 16 -7.19 -8.75 -21.06
CA ARG A 16 -7.28 -10.05 -20.38
C ARG A 16 -6.33 -11.09 -20.98
N ALA A 17 -5.85 -10.88 -22.21
CA ALA A 17 -4.92 -11.79 -22.89
C ALA A 17 -3.43 -11.52 -22.59
N LEU A 18 -3.11 -10.45 -21.84
CA LEU A 18 -1.75 -10.15 -21.33
C LEU A 18 -1.16 -11.21 -20.37
N ARG A 19 -1.87 -12.31 -20.10
CA ARG A 19 -1.52 -13.23 -19.01
C ARG A 19 -0.38 -14.20 -19.28
N ARG A 20 0.11 -14.42 -20.52
CA ARG A 20 1.09 -15.50 -20.75
C ARG A 20 2.22 -15.29 -21.76
N ASN A 21 2.13 -14.45 -22.80
CA ASN A 21 3.09 -14.53 -23.92
C ASN A 21 3.86 -13.26 -24.31
N ASN A 22 3.61 -12.09 -23.68
CA ASN A 22 4.19 -10.82 -24.16
C ASN A 22 5.13 -10.15 -23.15
N ASN A 23 5.75 -10.94 -22.26
CA ASN A 23 6.74 -10.40 -21.34
C ASN A 23 7.87 -9.72 -22.10
N HIS A 24 8.31 -10.29 -23.23
CA HIS A 24 9.35 -9.71 -24.08
C HIS A 24 8.98 -8.32 -24.58
N ASP A 25 7.80 -8.12 -25.15
CA ASP A 25 7.38 -6.81 -25.65
C ASP A 25 7.31 -5.74 -24.54
N VAL A 26 6.83 -6.13 -23.35
CA VAL A 26 6.77 -5.22 -22.18
C VAL A 26 8.18 -4.87 -21.72
N LEU A 27 9.07 -5.86 -21.63
CA LEU A 27 10.47 -5.66 -21.22
C LEU A 27 11.22 -4.81 -22.24
N ASP A 28 11.02 -5.05 -23.53
CA ASP A 28 11.64 -4.30 -24.62
C ASP A 28 11.16 -2.85 -24.62
N TYR A 29 9.85 -2.61 -24.43
CA TYR A 29 9.32 -1.26 -24.30
C TYR A 29 9.88 -0.53 -23.08
N VAL A 30 9.85 -1.16 -21.89
CA VAL A 30 10.40 -0.54 -20.68
C VAL A 30 11.90 -0.27 -20.83
N SER A 31 12.64 -1.15 -21.49
CA SER A 31 14.07 -0.99 -21.72
C SER A 31 14.36 0.17 -22.68
N SER A 32 13.59 0.31 -23.75
CA SER A 32 13.84 1.25 -24.85
C SER A 32 13.16 2.63 -24.72
N THR A 33 12.14 2.76 -23.88
CA THR A 33 11.38 4.01 -23.68
C THR A 33 11.90 4.75 -22.47
N ASP A 34 12.28 6.03 -22.53
CA ASP A 34 12.81 6.75 -21.36
C ASP A 34 11.75 7.38 -20.45
N SER A 35 10.61 7.73 -21.02
CA SER A 35 9.48 8.38 -20.35
C SER A 35 8.16 8.01 -21.04
N VAL A 36 7.06 8.01 -20.29
CA VAL A 36 5.70 7.80 -20.79
C VAL A 36 4.83 9.07 -20.72
N GLU A 37 5.44 10.25 -20.50
CA GLU A 37 4.69 11.51 -20.39
C GLU A 37 3.90 11.89 -21.66
N ASP A 38 4.36 11.49 -22.84
CA ASP A 38 3.69 11.76 -24.11
C ASP A 38 2.69 10.67 -24.51
N GLU A 39 2.53 9.63 -23.69
CA GLU A 39 1.73 8.45 -24.01
C GLU A 39 0.27 8.58 -23.56
N ASN A 40 -0.60 7.78 -24.18
CA ASN A 40 -2.00 7.70 -23.78
C ASN A 40 -2.13 7.12 -22.36
N ILE A 41 -2.96 7.73 -21.50
CA ILE A 41 -3.16 7.25 -20.13
C ILE A 41 -3.67 5.80 -20.04
N GLN A 42 -4.41 5.32 -21.05
CA GLN A 42 -4.82 3.93 -21.14
C GLN A 42 -3.62 3.01 -21.36
N LEU A 43 -2.70 3.40 -22.24
CA LEU A 43 -1.45 2.67 -22.51
C LEU A 43 -0.61 2.56 -21.22
N ILE A 44 -0.44 3.67 -20.49
CA ILE A 44 0.28 3.69 -19.22
C ILE A 44 -0.39 2.77 -18.19
N SER A 45 -1.73 2.81 -18.11
CA SER A 45 -2.49 1.94 -17.22
C SER A 45 -2.31 0.45 -17.56
N ASP A 46 -2.34 0.09 -18.84
CA ASP A 46 -2.20 -1.30 -19.27
C ASP A 46 -0.76 -1.81 -19.08
N LEU A 47 0.24 -0.96 -19.34
CA LEU A 47 1.64 -1.23 -19.02
C LEU A 47 1.83 -1.49 -17.52
N ALA A 48 1.25 -0.65 -16.66
CA ALA A 48 1.30 -0.80 -15.21
C ALA A 48 0.72 -2.16 -14.75
N VAL A 49 -0.40 -2.58 -15.34
CA VAL A 49 -1.00 -3.90 -15.07
C VAL A 49 -0.06 -5.02 -15.49
N ALA A 50 0.50 -4.94 -16.71
CA ALA A 50 1.37 -5.96 -17.26
C ALA A 50 2.65 -6.13 -16.43
N VAL A 51 3.32 -5.01 -16.11
CA VAL A 51 4.49 -4.96 -15.21
C VAL A 51 4.17 -5.60 -13.87
N ASN A 52 3.05 -5.25 -13.24
CA ASN A 52 2.69 -5.82 -11.94
C ASN A 52 2.42 -7.33 -12.02
N VAL A 53 1.94 -7.85 -13.16
CA VAL A 53 1.82 -9.30 -13.39
C VAL A 53 3.19 -9.96 -13.49
N ILE A 54 4.14 -9.34 -14.22
CA ILE A 54 5.52 -9.81 -14.34
C ILE A 54 6.19 -9.83 -12.96
N LEU A 55 6.15 -8.72 -12.20
CA LEU A 55 6.75 -8.63 -10.88
C LEU A 55 6.25 -9.71 -9.91
N LYS A 56 4.97 -10.06 -9.96
CA LYS A 56 4.40 -11.11 -9.09
C LYS A 56 4.79 -12.53 -9.50
N SER A 57 5.09 -12.73 -10.78
CA SER A 57 5.32 -14.07 -11.34
C SER A 57 6.81 -14.39 -11.48
N ASN A 58 7.61 -13.39 -11.83
CA ASN A 58 9.05 -13.48 -12.02
C ASN A 58 9.71 -12.11 -11.76
N PRO A 59 9.89 -11.71 -10.48
CA PRO A 59 10.39 -10.38 -10.12
C PRO A 59 11.78 -10.09 -10.71
N GLY A 60 12.63 -11.12 -10.83
CA GLY A 60 14.00 -10.97 -11.32
C GLY A 60 14.15 -10.48 -12.76
N LEU A 61 13.08 -10.54 -13.57
CA LEU A 61 13.10 -9.97 -14.93
C LEU A 61 13.13 -8.44 -14.96
N LEU A 62 12.81 -7.79 -13.83
CA LEU A 62 12.71 -6.34 -13.73
C LEU A 62 13.74 -5.74 -12.78
N ASP A 63 14.64 -6.57 -12.24
CA ASP A 63 15.76 -6.14 -11.40
C ASP A 63 16.70 -5.25 -12.24
N GLY A 64 16.75 -3.96 -11.93
CA GLY A 64 17.45 -2.93 -12.71
C GLY A 64 16.53 -1.99 -13.50
N MET A 65 15.24 -2.32 -13.64
CA MET A 65 14.24 -1.44 -14.26
C MET A 65 13.22 -0.88 -13.26
N LEU A 66 13.23 -1.32 -11.99
CA LEU A 66 12.25 -0.93 -10.98
C LEU A 66 12.12 0.58 -10.80
N ASP A 67 13.22 1.34 -10.72
CA ASP A 67 13.18 2.81 -10.60
C ASP A 67 12.53 3.47 -11.81
N LYS A 68 12.87 2.99 -13.01
CA LYS A 68 12.32 3.49 -14.28
C LYS A 68 10.81 3.22 -14.35
N ILE A 69 10.41 2.02 -13.97
CA ILE A 69 9.00 1.61 -13.92
C ILE A 69 8.25 2.44 -12.86
N PHE A 70 8.84 2.66 -11.69
CA PHE A 70 8.26 3.51 -10.67
C PHE A 70 8.00 4.92 -11.23
N ARG A 71 8.99 5.50 -11.93
CA ARG A 71 8.85 6.79 -12.60
C ARG A 71 7.70 6.81 -13.61
N PHE A 72 7.54 5.78 -14.45
CA PHE A 72 6.41 5.72 -15.39
C PHE A 72 5.04 5.81 -14.70
N HIS A 73 4.90 5.18 -13.53
CA HIS A 73 3.65 5.29 -12.77
C HIS A 73 3.43 6.71 -12.24
N MET A 74 4.50 7.38 -11.79
CA MET A 74 4.43 8.75 -11.30
C MET A 74 4.14 9.74 -12.43
N GLU A 75 4.74 9.57 -13.61
CA GLU A 75 4.43 10.35 -14.82
C GLU A 75 2.94 10.21 -15.19
N GLY A 76 2.39 8.98 -15.19
CA GLY A 76 0.97 8.75 -15.43
C GLY A 76 0.04 9.40 -14.39
N ILE A 77 0.44 9.42 -13.11
CA ILE A 77 -0.28 10.13 -12.05
C ILE A 77 -0.24 11.64 -12.30
N GLU A 78 0.92 12.18 -12.66
CA GLU A 78 1.09 13.61 -12.94
C GLU A 78 0.26 14.06 -14.14
N LEU A 79 0.20 13.26 -15.22
CA LEU A 79 -0.66 13.55 -16.37
C LEU A 79 -2.13 13.66 -15.96
N ILE A 80 -2.61 12.77 -15.09
CA ILE A 80 -3.98 12.82 -14.57
C ILE A 80 -4.20 14.09 -13.73
N GLN A 81 -3.28 14.42 -12.84
CA GLN A 81 -3.42 15.55 -11.91
C GLN A 81 -3.29 16.91 -12.60
N SER A 82 -2.41 17.02 -13.59
CA SER A 82 -2.22 18.23 -14.39
C SER A 82 -3.29 18.41 -15.46
N GLY A 83 -4.04 17.36 -15.80
CA GLY A 83 -5.04 17.38 -16.86
C GLY A 83 -4.43 17.42 -18.27
N ARG A 84 -3.12 17.13 -18.42
CA ARG A 84 -2.40 17.02 -19.70
C ARG A 84 -2.78 15.73 -20.46
N LEU A 85 -4.06 15.40 -20.52
CA LEU A 85 -4.56 14.15 -21.09
C LEU A 85 -5.06 14.32 -22.51
N CYS A 86 -4.71 13.38 -23.39
CA CYS A 86 -5.31 13.27 -24.72
C CYS A 86 -6.69 12.62 -24.62
N GLY A 87 -7.72 13.28 -25.16
CA GLY A 87 -9.09 12.76 -25.28
C GLY A 87 -10.03 13.08 -24.12
N VAL A 88 -11.28 12.63 -24.22
CA VAL A 88 -12.34 12.87 -23.21
C VAL A 88 -12.43 11.69 -22.26
N HIS A 89 -12.08 11.93 -20.99
CA HIS A 89 -12.10 10.91 -19.95
C HIS A 89 -13.06 11.30 -18.82
N SER A 90 -13.83 10.34 -18.31
CA SER A 90 -14.67 10.62 -17.14
C SER A 90 -13.81 10.75 -15.88
N SER A 91 -14.18 11.65 -14.97
CA SER A 91 -13.48 11.82 -13.68
C SER A 91 -13.45 10.52 -12.85
N ARG A 92 -14.52 9.71 -12.94
CA ARG A 92 -14.58 8.39 -12.27
C ARG A 92 -13.54 7.42 -12.83
N PHE A 93 -13.35 7.42 -14.15
CA PHE A 93 -12.37 6.57 -14.83
C PHE A 93 -10.94 6.98 -14.45
N LEU A 94 -10.61 8.27 -14.57
CA LEU A 94 -9.29 8.78 -14.21
C LEU A 94 -8.94 8.51 -12.74
N ARG A 95 -9.88 8.73 -11.83
CA ARG A 95 -9.71 8.44 -10.40
C ARG A 95 -9.43 6.96 -10.13
N LYS A 96 -9.99 6.06 -10.93
CA LYS A 96 -9.72 4.62 -10.84
C LYS A 96 -8.30 4.30 -11.33
N ILE A 97 -7.90 4.84 -12.49
CA ILE A 97 -6.54 4.65 -13.02
C ILE A 97 -5.50 5.19 -12.03
N GLU A 98 -5.64 6.44 -11.59
CA GLU A 98 -4.70 7.06 -10.66
C GLU A 98 -4.61 6.27 -9.33
N SER A 99 -5.74 5.76 -8.81
CA SER A 99 -5.71 4.87 -7.64
C SER A 99 -4.92 3.58 -7.92
N ASN A 100 -5.09 2.96 -9.09
CA ASN A 100 -4.34 1.76 -9.46
C ASN A 100 -2.85 2.04 -9.66
N LEU A 101 -2.49 3.11 -10.38
CA LEU A 101 -1.11 3.53 -10.59
C LEU A 101 -0.40 3.76 -9.25
N ASN A 102 -1.05 4.42 -8.30
CA ASN A 102 -0.54 4.57 -6.94
C ASN A 102 -0.33 3.20 -6.27
N SER A 103 -1.26 2.25 -6.36
CA SER A 103 -1.06 0.92 -5.75
C SER A 103 0.11 0.15 -6.38
N TYR A 104 0.26 0.21 -7.70
CA TYR A 104 1.36 -0.45 -8.40
C TYR A 104 2.71 0.21 -8.10
N ALA A 105 2.78 1.54 -8.09
CA ALA A 105 3.95 2.29 -7.64
C ALA A 105 4.36 1.89 -6.21
N GLY A 106 3.38 1.76 -5.30
CA GLY A 106 3.63 1.29 -3.93
C GLY A 106 4.18 -0.15 -3.87
N PHE A 107 3.75 -1.03 -4.78
CA PHE A 107 4.31 -2.38 -4.89
C PHE A 107 5.75 -2.38 -5.43
N ILE A 108 6.03 -1.55 -6.44
CA ILE A 108 7.38 -1.39 -7.00
C ILE A 108 8.33 -0.83 -5.94
N ALA A 109 7.91 0.19 -5.19
CA ALA A 109 8.70 0.74 -4.08
C ALA A 109 9.01 -0.32 -3.00
N ASP A 110 8.10 -1.27 -2.76
CA ASP A 110 8.37 -2.39 -1.86
C ASP A 110 9.46 -3.31 -2.40
N GLN A 111 9.41 -3.65 -3.69
CA GLN A 111 10.46 -4.46 -4.33
C GLN A 111 11.80 -3.74 -4.33
N GLN A 112 11.81 -2.43 -4.59
CA GLN A 112 13.04 -1.65 -4.59
C GLN A 112 13.66 -1.56 -3.19
N TYR A 113 12.84 -1.41 -2.13
CA TYR A 113 13.34 -1.51 -0.75
C TYR A 113 13.96 -2.87 -0.45
N LEU A 114 13.38 -3.98 -0.93
CA LEU A 114 13.98 -5.30 -0.74
C LEU A 114 15.33 -5.46 -1.46
N ASN A 115 15.55 -4.69 -2.53
CA ASN A 115 16.79 -4.72 -3.31
C ASN A 115 17.88 -3.77 -2.77
N THR A 116 17.50 -2.62 -2.19
CA THR A 116 18.45 -1.57 -1.80
C THR A 116 18.52 -1.31 -0.30
N GLU A 117 17.51 -1.75 0.46
CA GLU A 117 17.30 -1.43 1.88
C GLU A 117 17.20 0.08 2.19
N GLU A 118 17.04 0.94 1.18
CA GLU A 118 16.92 2.39 1.38
C GLU A 118 15.53 2.77 1.91
N THR A 119 15.50 3.41 3.08
CA THR A 119 14.25 3.75 3.80
C THR A 119 13.34 4.74 3.06
N TRP A 120 13.88 5.49 2.10
CA TRP A 120 13.11 6.32 1.19
C TRP A 120 12.04 5.52 0.44
N TRP A 121 12.35 4.29 0.00
CA TRP A 121 11.39 3.44 -0.70
C TRP A 121 10.21 3.01 0.16
N LEU A 122 10.43 2.79 1.46
CA LEU A 122 9.34 2.58 2.41
C LEU A 122 8.45 3.83 2.55
N THR A 123 9.05 5.02 2.47
CA THR A 123 8.31 6.29 2.47
C THR A 123 7.43 6.41 1.23
N MET A 124 7.96 6.10 0.05
CA MET A 124 7.18 6.08 -1.19
C MET A 124 6.08 5.03 -1.15
N LYS A 125 6.38 3.81 -0.70
CA LYS A 125 5.39 2.74 -0.48
C LYS A 125 4.23 3.24 0.39
N TYR A 126 4.52 3.90 1.52
CA TYR A 126 3.49 4.47 2.39
C TYR A 126 2.62 5.48 1.63
N GLN A 127 3.24 6.47 0.98
CA GLN A 127 2.52 7.56 0.31
C GLN A 127 1.60 7.02 -0.79
N CYS A 128 2.15 6.19 -1.68
CA CYS A 128 1.44 5.60 -2.80
C CYS A 128 0.24 4.76 -2.33
N TYR A 129 0.42 3.83 -1.39
CA TYR A 129 -0.69 3.02 -0.89
C TYR A 129 -1.72 3.83 -0.10
N PHE A 130 -1.30 4.81 0.69
CA PHE A 130 -2.22 5.66 1.43
C PHE A 130 -3.09 6.50 0.48
N THR A 131 -2.49 7.13 -0.53
CA THR A 131 -3.21 7.87 -1.57
C THR A 131 -4.16 6.97 -2.33
N SER A 132 -3.70 5.80 -2.78
CA SER A 132 -4.56 4.80 -3.45
C SER A 132 -5.77 4.43 -2.60
N ALA A 133 -5.58 4.26 -1.29
CA ALA A 133 -6.65 3.97 -0.35
C ALA A 133 -7.67 5.10 -0.26
N GLU A 134 -7.24 6.36 -0.05
CA GLU A 134 -8.13 7.53 0.02
C GLU A 134 -9.02 7.66 -1.23
N MET A 135 -8.43 7.41 -2.39
CA MET A 135 -9.11 7.53 -3.67
C MET A 135 -10.19 6.46 -3.83
N SER A 136 -9.93 5.26 -3.34
CA SER A 136 -10.81 4.10 -3.52
C SER A 136 -11.85 3.91 -2.41
N VAL A 137 -11.86 4.72 -1.33
CA VAL A 137 -12.76 4.53 -0.18
C VAL A 137 -14.23 4.30 -0.59
N LYS A 138 -14.73 5.13 -1.50
CA LYS A 138 -16.16 5.10 -1.91
C LYS A 138 -16.44 4.17 -3.09
N THR A 139 -15.45 3.93 -3.95
CA THR A 139 -15.62 3.22 -5.23
C THR A 139 -15.21 1.75 -5.14
N ASN A 140 -14.22 1.44 -4.31
CA ASN A 140 -13.76 0.08 -4.04
C ASN A 140 -13.28 -0.05 -2.57
N PRO A 141 -14.23 -0.18 -1.62
CA PRO A 141 -13.91 -0.24 -0.20
C PRO A 141 -12.96 -1.39 0.18
N ARG A 142 -13.05 -2.54 -0.51
CA ARG A 142 -12.19 -3.70 -0.27
C ARG A 142 -10.74 -3.41 -0.70
N HIS A 143 -10.55 -2.81 -1.87
CA HIS A 143 -9.22 -2.33 -2.29
C HIS A 143 -8.66 -1.32 -1.30
N SER A 144 -9.46 -0.31 -0.92
CA SER A 144 -9.05 0.72 0.04
C SER A 144 -8.62 0.13 1.39
N MET A 145 -9.38 -0.83 1.91
CA MET A 145 -9.03 -1.58 3.13
C MET A 145 -7.64 -2.25 3.03
N HIS A 146 -7.37 -2.96 1.94
CA HIS A 146 -6.08 -3.61 1.73
C HIS A 146 -4.94 -2.61 1.46
N ALA A 147 -5.20 -1.52 0.74
CA ALA A 147 -4.23 -0.46 0.49
C ALA A 147 -3.82 0.24 1.81
N TYR A 148 -4.75 0.54 2.71
CA TYR A 148 -4.40 1.00 4.06
C TYR A 148 -3.59 -0.01 4.86
N ASN A 149 -3.84 -1.32 4.67
CA ASN A 149 -3.02 -2.36 5.30
C ASN A 149 -1.57 -2.29 4.78
N MET A 150 -1.37 -2.16 3.48
CA MET A 150 -0.03 -1.99 2.89
C MET A 150 0.67 -0.70 3.36
N ALA A 151 -0.06 0.41 3.48
CA ALA A 151 0.45 1.66 4.06
C ALA A 151 0.83 1.49 5.54
N HIS A 152 0.08 0.69 6.32
CA HIS A 152 0.46 0.36 7.69
C HIS A 152 1.79 -0.40 7.72
N ASN A 153 1.99 -1.38 6.84
CA ASN A 153 3.22 -2.17 6.83
C ASN A 153 4.43 -1.27 6.57
N ALA A 154 4.30 -0.37 5.59
CA ALA A 154 5.34 0.60 5.26
C ALA A 154 5.66 1.52 6.44
N SER A 155 4.64 2.19 6.99
CA SER A 155 4.84 3.11 8.12
C SER A 155 5.35 2.45 9.40
N HIS A 156 4.98 1.19 9.67
CA HIS A 156 5.54 0.41 10.77
C HIS A 156 7.01 0.06 10.52
N ALA A 157 7.37 -0.31 9.27
CA ALA A 157 8.76 -0.57 8.92
C ALA A 157 9.62 0.68 9.12
N VAL A 158 9.21 1.85 8.58
CA VAL A 158 9.94 3.12 8.79
C VAL A 158 10.02 3.51 10.26
N TYR A 159 8.94 3.32 11.04
CA TYR A 159 8.99 3.56 12.48
C TYR A 159 10.09 2.75 13.19
N ASN A 160 10.35 1.52 12.74
CA ASN A 160 11.37 0.64 13.33
C ASN A 160 12.78 0.91 12.81
N THR A 161 12.98 1.81 11.83
CA THR A 161 14.33 2.19 11.38
C THR A 161 14.94 3.32 12.18
N PHE A 162 14.14 4.05 12.97
CA PHE A 162 14.65 5.15 13.80
C PHE A 162 15.24 4.63 15.11
N GLU A 163 16.38 5.19 15.49
CA GLU A 163 16.98 5.02 16.81
C GLU A 163 16.24 5.86 17.87
N ASP A 164 16.57 5.65 19.14
CA ASP A 164 15.86 6.28 20.25
C ASP A 164 15.99 7.82 20.30
N SER A 165 16.95 8.42 19.58
CA SER A 165 17.18 9.87 19.52
C SER A 165 16.20 10.65 18.64
N ASP A 166 15.51 10.01 17.69
CA ASP A 166 14.76 10.70 16.62
C ASP A 166 13.28 10.86 16.98
N PHE A 167 13.01 11.56 18.08
CA PHE A 167 11.68 11.63 18.70
C PHE A 167 10.57 12.12 17.75
N ASP A 168 10.83 13.18 16.98
CA ASP A 168 9.84 13.79 16.09
C ASP A 168 9.46 12.86 14.93
N ASP A 169 10.47 12.23 14.32
CA ASP A 169 10.25 11.27 13.24
C ASP A 169 9.56 10.00 13.73
N ARG A 170 9.95 9.48 14.89
CA ARG A 170 9.25 8.35 15.53
C ARG A 170 7.79 8.67 15.79
N THR A 171 7.50 9.86 16.31
CA THR A 171 6.14 10.31 16.58
C THR A 171 5.35 10.44 15.27
N LEU A 172 5.94 11.03 14.23
CA LEU A 172 5.32 11.14 12.91
C LEU A 172 4.95 9.76 12.33
N TRP A 173 5.92 8.85 12.29
CA TRP A 173 5.74 7.54 11.66
C TRP A 173 4.88 6.59 12.49
N CYS A 174 4.96 6.65 13.81
CA CYS A 174 4.03 5.95 14.70
C CYS A 174 2.59 6.45 14.51
N GLY A 175 2.40 7.77 14.31
CA GLY A 175 1.11 8.35 13.99
C GLY A 175 0.55 7.86 12.65
N ARG A 176 1.40 7.76 11.61
CA ARG A 176 1.05 7.19 10.30
C ARG A 176 0.70 5.71 10.38
N TRP A 177 1.45 4.94 11.17
CA TRP A 177 1.17 3.53 11.45
C TRP A 177 -0.20 3.37 12.11
N TYR A 178 -0.47 4.11 13.18
CA TYR A 178 -1.78 4.10 13.85
C TYR A 178 -2.92 4.47 12.89
N LYS A 179 -2.76 5.55 12.12
CA LYS A 179 -3.81 6.05 11.21
C LYS A 179 -4.16 5.03 10.15
N SER A 180 -3.16 4.44 9.49
CA SER A 180 -3.36 3.49 8.40
C SER A 180 -3.99 2.19 8.90
N SER A 181 -3.45 1.64 10.00
CA SER A 181 -4.00 0.43 10.60
C SER A 181 -5.43 0.61 11.11
N LYS A 182 -5.74 1.75 11.74
CA LYS A 182 -7.11 2.08 12.17
C LYS A 182 -8.08 2.22 11.00
N ARG A 183 -7.68 2.91 9.91
CA ARG A 183 -8.53 3.05 8.72
C ARG A 183 -8.81 1.69 8.07
N SER A 184 -7.79 0.84 7.94
CA SER A 184 -7.95 -0.54 7.47
C SER A 184 -8.90 -1.35 8.37
N ALA A 185 -8.74 -1.25 9.70
CA ALA A 185 -9.62 -1.94 10.65
C ALA A 185 -11.08 -1.52 10.50
N VAL A 186 -11.36 -0.21 10.52
CA VAL A 186 -12.72 0.35 10.44
C VAL A 186 -13.41 -0.05 9.13
N MET A 187 -12.70 -0.01 8.00
CA MET A 187 -13.28 -0.48 6.74
C MET A 187 -13.52 -1.98 6.73
N GLY A 188 -12.63 -2.75 7.38
CA GLY A 188 -12.77 -4.19 7.51
C GLY A 188 -13.96 -4.63 8.35
N GLU A 189 -14.46 -3.82 9.30
CA GLU A 189 -15.51 -4.25 10.25
C GLU A 189 -16.74 -4.87 9.57
N ARG A 190 -17.10 -4.39 8.38
CA ARG A 190 -18.22 -4.93 7.59
C ARG A 190 -17.81 -5.84 6.42
N ILE A 191 -16.57 -5.73 5.95
CA ILE A 191 -16.09 -6.41 4.74
C ILE A 191 -15.44 -7.75 5.09
N ASP A 192 -14.61 -7.74 6.12
CA ASP A 192 -13.85 -8.87 6.64
C ASP A 192 -13.56 -8.62 8.14
N PRO A 193 -14.48 -9.05 9.03
CA PRO A 193 -14.34 -8.86 10.47
C PRO A 193 -13.06 -9.46 11.06
N ARG A 194 -12.56 -10.55 10.47
CA ARG A 194 -11.30 -11.19 10.89
C ARG A 194 -10.11 -10.29 10.59
N HIS A 195 -10.06 -9.72 9.38
CA HIS A 195 -9.07 -8.70 9.03
C HIS A 195 -9.18 -7.49 9.97
N ALA A 196 -10.39 -7.00 10.23
CA ALA A 196 -10.63 -5.88 11.13
C ALA A 196 -10.10 -6.12 12.55
N ALA A 197 -10.34 -7.31 13.09
CA ALA A 197 -9.84 -7.72 14.40
C ALA A 197 -8.30 -7.73 14.42
N ARG A 198 -7.65 -8.35 13.44
CA ARG A 198 -6.17 -8.33 13.32
C ARG A 198 -5.62 -6.91 13.25
N MET A 199 -6.19 -6.08 12.39
CA MET A 199 -5.82 -4.67 12.27
C MET A 199 -6.02 -3.89 13.56
N SER A 200 -6.97 -4.30 14.42
CA SER A 200 -7.19 -3.69 15.72
C SER A 200 -6.02 -3.88 16.68
N SER A 201 -5.35 -5.04 16.64
CA SER A 201 -4.11 -5.26 17.40
C SER A 201 -2.95 -4.41 16.90
N PHE A 202 -2.89 -4.12 15.59
CA PHE A 202 -1.83 -3.28 15.02
C PHE A 202 -2.01 -1.81 15.36
N PHE A 203 -3.21 -1.23 15.23
CA PHE A 203 -3.40 0.15 15.67
C PHE A 203 -3.28 0.27 17.20
N ALA A 204 -3.62 -0.78 17.96
CA ALA A 204 -3.38 -0.80 19.41
C ALA A 204 -1.88 -0.79 19.74
N SER A 205 -1.07 -1.55 18.99
CA SER A 205 0.39 -1.55 19.13
C SER A 205 0.98 -0.18 18.81
N ALA A 206 0.53 0.46 17.72
CA ALA A 206 0.94 1.83 17.40
C ALA A 206 0.54 2.82 18.51
N ALA A 207 -0.69 2.72 19.03
CA ALA A 207 -1.14 3.56 20.14
C ALA A 207 -0.35 3.31 21.44
N HIS A 208 0.03 2.06 21.72
CA HIS A 208 0.90 1.72 22.84
C HIS A 208 2.28 2.38 22.66
N SER A 209 2.93 2.22 21.51
CA SER A 209 4.21 2.88 21.21
C SER A 209 4.11 4.41 21.35
N MET A 210 3.03 5.00 20.85
CA MET A 210 2.78 6.43 20.99
C MET A 210 2.61 6.89 22.45
N TYR A 211 2.00 6.07 23.30
CA TYR A 211 1.94 6.33 24.74
C TYR A 211 3.34 6.28 25.36
N VAL A 212 4.17 5.30 25.00
CA VAL A 212 5.55 5.20 25.53
C VAL A 212 6.36 6.43 25.16
N LEU A 213 6.23 6.92 23.92
CA LEU A 213 6.89 8.14 23.45
C LEU A 213 6.38 9.39 24.17
N THR A 214 5.06 9.61 24.19
CA THR A 214 4.49 10.91 24.57
C THR A 214 4.00 10.98 26.02
N ARG A 215 3.87 9.84 26.69
CA ARG A 215 3.20 9.65 28.00
C ARG A 215 1.75 10.18 28.06
N ASN A 216 1.14 10.46 26.91
CA ASN A 216 -0.22 10.96 26.84
C ASN A 216 -1.24 9.81 26.98
N LYS A 217 -2.01 9.83 28.07
CA LYS A 217 -3.00 8.80 28.44
C LYS A 217 -4.09 8.56 27.39
N VAL A 218 -4.35 9.50 26.48
CA VAL A 218 -5.28 9.28 25.35
C VAL A 218 -4.81 8.11 24.49
N TRP A 219 -3.50 7.94 24.33
CA TRP A 219 -2.93 6.83 23.56
C TRP A 219 -3.02 5.50 24.30
N ALA A 220 -2.83 5.49 25.62
CA ALA A 220 -3.07 4.30 26.45
C ALA A 220 -4.54 3.81 26.31
N LYS A 221 -5.51 4.72 26.42
CA LYS A 221 -6.94 4.41 26.22
C LYS A 221 -7.24 3.85 24.82
N ARG A 222 -6.59 4.38 23.79
CA ARG A 222 -6.72 3.89 22.40
C ARG A 222 -6.12 2.49 22.23
N ALA A 223 -4.98 2.22 22.88
CA ALA A 223 -4.34 0.91 22.87
C ALA A 223 -5.22 -0.16 23.53
N VAL A 224 -5.71 0.09 24.75
CA VAL A 224 -6.63 -0.82 25.45
C VAL A 224 -7.85 -1.14 24.59
N ARG A 225 -8.49 -0.12 23.99
CA ARG A 225 -9.66 -0.32 23.12
C ARG A 225 -9.34 -1.23 21.92
N GLY A 226 -8.21 -1.04 21.26
CA GLY A 226 -7.85 -1.85 20.09
C GLY A 226 -7.47 -3.29 20.44
N TYR A 227 -6.75 -3.50 21.54
CA TYR A 227 -6.46 -4.85 22.04
C TYR A 227 -7.73 -5.58 22.47
N THR A 228 -8.64 -4.89 23.16
CA THR A 228 -9.95 -5.45 23.55
C THR A 228 -10.73 -5.93 22.33
N LYS A 229 -10.86 -5.09 21.29
CA LYS A 229 -11.51 -5.49 20.03
C LYS A 229 -10.91 -6.75 19.39
N PHE A 230 -9.58 -6.88 19.41
CA PHE A 230 -8.91 -8.07 18.89
C PHE A 230 -9.23 -9.32 19.74
N LEU A 231 -9.16 -9.19 21.07
CA LEU A 231 -9.40 -10.30 22.00
C LEU A 231 -10.86 -10.75 21.98
N ASP A 232 -11.81 -9.82 21.95
CA ASP A 232 -13.25 -10.12 21.86
C ASP A 232 -13.57 -10.95 20.61
N TYR A 233 -12.99 -10.58 19.47
CA TYR A 233 -13.18 -11.33 18.23
C TYR A 233 -12.58 -12.75 18.30
N PHE A 234 -11.32 -12.89 18.71
CA PHE A 234 -10.63 -14.19 18.65
C PHE A 234 -10.95 -15.11 19.84
N SER A 235 -11.49 -14.59 20.94
CA SER A 235 -12.06 -15.40 22.03
C SER A 235 -13.39 -16.08 21.63
N THR A 236 -14.17 -15.42 20.78
CA THR A 236 -15.45 -15.94 20.26
C THR A 236 -15.26 -16.72 18.95
N ASN A 237 -14.17 -16.49 18.22
CA ASN A 237 -13.82 -17.15 16.96
C ASN A 237 -12.47 -17.86 17.10
N LEU A 238 -12.45 -18.96 17.85
CA LEU A 238 -11.21 -19.66 18.20
C LEU A 238 -10.47 -20.15 16.97
N GLU A 239 -9.25 -19.64 16.80
CA GLU A 239 -8.29 -20.11 15.82
C GLU A 239 -7.07 -20.65 16.57
N PRO A 240 -6.73 -21.95 16.48
CA PRO A 240 -5.60 -22.53 17.21
C PRO A 240 -4.26 -21.81 16.96
N ARG A 241 -4.08 -21.26 15.75
CA ARG A 241 -2.89 -20.49 15.37
C ARG A 241 -2.80 -19.12 16.06
N MET A 242 -3.88 -18.65 16.68
CA MET A 242 -3.97 -17.32 17.30
C MET A 242 -3.73 -17.34 18.81
N CYS A 243 -3.73 -18.49 19.49
CA CYS A 243 -3.57 -18.57 20.95
C CYS A 243 -2.34 -17.83 21.47
N ASN A 244 -1.18 -18.04 20.84
CA ASN A 244 0.07 -17.35 21.21
C ASN A 244 0.02 -15.84 20.94
N VAL A 245 -0.72 -15.41 19.93
CA VAL A 245 -0.91 -13.99 19.61
C VAL A 245 -1.85 -13.35 20.64
N MET A 246 -2.94 -14.02 20.99
CA MET A 246 -3.89 -13.58 22.01
C MET A 246 -3.21 -13.40 23.37
N ASN A 247 -2.41 -14.37 23.82
CA ASN A 247 -1.67 -14.24 25.08
C ASN A 247 -0.75 -13.03 25.08
N ARG A 248 0.00 -12.79 23.99
CA ARG A 248 0.86 -11.60 23.87
C ARG A 248 0.07 -10.30 23.87
N VAL A 249 -1.09 -10.28 23.22
CA VAL A 249 -1.98 -9.12 23.19
C VAL A 249 -2.58 -8.85 24.57
N GLU A 250 -3.01 -9.88 25.30
CA GLU A 250 -3.52 -9.75 26.67
C GLU A 250 -2.46 -9.19 27.62
N THR A 251 -1.22 -9.71 27.56
CA THR A 251 -0.11 -9.18 28.37
C THR A 251 0.13 -7.70 28.07
N LYS A 252 0.15 -7.30 26.79
CA LYS A 252 0.31 -5.89 26.40
C LYS A 252 -0.85 -5.03 26.86
N LYS A 253 -2.09 -5.53 26.78
CA LYS A 253 -3.30 -4.85 27.26
C LYS A 253 -3.23 -4.62 28.77
N ASN A 254 -2.96 -5.65 29.56
CA ASN A 254 -2.86 -5.56 31.02
C ASN A 254 -1.78 -4.57 31.46
N TRP A 255 -0.63 -4.57 30.77
CA TRP A 255 0.44 -3.61 31.04
C TRP A 255 -0.02 -2.16 30.81
N ILE A 256 -0.62 -1.86 29.66
CA ILE A 256 -1.01 -0.48 29.31
C ILE A 256 -2.22 0.00 30.11
N GLU A 257 -3.10 -0.92 30.52
CA GLU A 257 -4.30 -0.64 31.30
C GLU A 257 -3.99 -0.11 32.69
N ALA A 258 -2.83 -0.47 33.28
CA ALA A 258 -2.35 0.09 34.54
C ALA A 258 -2.08 1.62 34.49
N PHE A 259 -2.03 2.21 33.30
CA PHE A 259 -1.74 3.64 33.10
C PHE A 259 -2.95 4.46 32.61
N VAL A 260 -4.10 3.81 32.37
CA VAL A 260 -5.35 4.43 31.92
C VAL A 260 -6.09 5.09 33.07
#